data_AF-A0A3Q3ETY3-F1
#
_entry.id   AF-A0A3Q3ETY3-F1
#
_cell.length_a   1.000
_cell.length_b   1.000
_cell.length_c   1.000
_cell.angle_alpha   90.00
_cell.angle_beta   90.00
_cell.angle_gamma   90.00
#
_symmetry.space_group_name_H-M   'P 1'
#
loop_
_entity.id
_entity.type
_entity.pdbx_description
1 polymer ?
#
loop_
_entity_poly.entity_id
_entity_poly.type
_entity_poly.pdbx_seq_one_letter_code
_entity_poly.pdbx_strand_id
1 'polypeptide(L)'
;MCCCSLFLTETLLIPAGKQLSAVTHQNKKQVQIKMSRTHREVCVELRNLSSNYILHEPRHHLICGRCQDPLPPTIQPKETGKALFKKVPDTACGSVSVFTYSIMDKSSKQDLGKLAVMFSNPYDFNLYSNWYAVGELKMQKLCDYNLYYEMYYCNEIDFVRGKANGRSLSHEGRYVTVKATMSDSWQPVLKVDVNNK
;
A
#
# COMPACT_ATOMS: atom_id res chain seq x y z
N MET A 1 -67.88 20.00 25.17
CA MET A 1 -67.72 21.08 26.17
C MET A 1 -66.27 21.04 26.63
N CYS A 2 -65.47 22.01 26.14
CA CYS A 2 -64.95 23.17 26.90
C CYS A 2 -63.90 22.72 27.94
N CYS A 3 -62.59 22.81 27.66
CA CYS A 3 -61.73 24.00 27.77
C CYS A 3 -61.52 24.44 29.23
N CYS A 4 -60.29 24.36 29.74
CA CYS A 4 -59.58 25.54 30.25
C CYS A 4 -58.17 25.21 30.77
N SER A 5 -57.21 25.93 30.21
CA SER A 5 -55.84 26.17 30.66
C SER A 5 -55.79 26.83 32.05
N LEU A 6 -54.63 26.82 32.71
CA LEU A 6 -53.98 28.05 33.22
C LEU A 6 -52.57 27.79 33.77
N PHE A 7 -51.69 28.70 33.39
CA PHE A 7 -50.30 28.93 33.81
C PHE A 7 -50.23 29.73 35.12
N LEU A 8 -49.06 29.72 35.79
CA LEU A 8 -48.27 30.87 36.32
C LEU A 8 -47.42 30.41 37.52
N THR A 9 -46.10 30.25 37.35
CA THR A 9 -45.00 31.15 37.75
C THR A 9 -44.83 31.39 39.25
N GLU A 10 -43.64 31.07 39.76
CA GLU A 10 -43.04 31.82 40.85
C GLU A 10 -41.51 31.87 40.69
N THR A 11 -40.96 33.07 40.88
CA THR A 11 -39.54 33.40 40.82
C THR A 11 -39.15 33.81 42.23
N LEU A 12 -38.08 33.25 42.83
CA LEU A 12 -37.37 33.97 43.89
C LEU A 12 -35.91 33.54 44.08
N LEU A 13 -35.16 34.55 44.50
CA LEU A 13 -33.71 34.72 44.50
C LEU A 13 -32.89 33.76 45.39
N ILE A 14 -31.62 33.66 45.00
CA ILE A 14 -30.47 32.94 45.59
C ILE A 14 -30.02 33.61 46.92
N PRO A 15 -29.38 32.86 47.84
CA PRO A 15 -28.07 33.31 48.31
C PRO A 15 -26.97 32.24 48.25
N ALA A 16 -25.75 32.77 48.06
CA ALA A 16 -24.50 32.08 47.79
C ALA A 16 -23.87 31.42 49.03
N GLY A 17 -23.06 30.38 48.82
CA GLY A 17 -22.13 29.92 49.84
C GLY A 17 -21.34 28.65 49.50
N LYS A 18 -20.06 28.86 49.16
CA LYS A 18 -18.91 27.94 49.21
C LYS A 18 -18.64 27.01 48.02
N GLN A 19 -17.70 27.49 47.22
CA GLN A 19 -16.81 26.79 46.30
C GLN A 19 -15.99 25.72 47.05
N LEU A 20 -15.87 24.51 46.49
CA LEU A 20 -14.60 23.80 46.37
C LEU A 20 -14.67 22.73 45.27
N SER A 21 -13.62 22.75 44.45
CA SER A 21 -13.28 21.95 43.28
C SER A 21 -13.67 20.46 43.28
N ALA A 22 -14.25 20.00 42.17
CA ALA A 22 -13.93 18.69 41.58
C ALA A 22 -14.25 18.72 40.08
N VAL A 23 -13.21 18.71 39.24
CA VAL A 23 -13.33 18.43 37.81
C VAL A 23 -13.75 16.96 37.69
N THR A 24 -15.04 16.72 37.49
CA THR A 24 -15.55 15.37 37.24
C THR A 24 -15.05 14.91 35.87
N HIS A 25 -14.06 14.04 35.87
CA HIS A 25 -13.72 13.15 34.77
C HIS A 25 -14.97 12.40 34.31
N GLN A 26 -15.66 12.91 33.28
CA GLN A 26 -16.60 12.09 32.53
C GLN A 26 -15.80 11.19 31.58
N ASN A 27 -15.63 9.95 32.01
CA ASN A 27 -15.24 8.83 31.17
C ASN A 27 -16.23 8.68 30.01
N LYS A 28 -15.96 9.36 28.89
CA LYS A 28 -16.45 8.90 27.59
C LYS A 28 -15.78 7.57 27.32
N LYS A 29 -16.42 6.47 27.70
CA LYS A 29 -16.22 5.19 27.04
C LYS A 29 -16.60 5.41 25.57
N GLN A 30 -15.62 5.83 24.78
CA GLN A 30 -15.67 5.65 23.35
C GLN A 30 -15.80 4.14 23.16
N VAL A 31 -17.01 3.70 22.82
CA VAL A 31 -17.21 2.42 22.18
C VAL A 31 -16.30 2.48 20.95
N GLN A 32 -15.14 1.81 21.02
CA GLN A 32 -14.33 1.58 19.85
C GLN A 32 -15.21 0.76 18.90
N ILE A 33 -15.82 1.44 17.94
CA ILE A 33 -16.28 0.80 16.73
C ILE A 33 -15.03 0.14 16.16
N LYS A 34 -14.99 -1.19 16.23
CA LYS A 34 -13.99 -2.04 15.60
C LYS A 34 -13.98 -1.65 14.13
N MET A 35 -13.12 -0.69 13.75
CA MET A 35 -12.91 -0.29 12.37
C MET A 35 -12.79 -1.58 11.58
N SER A 36 -13.74 -1.81 10.67
CA SER A 36 -13.82 -3.11 10.02
C SER A 36 -12.47 -3.38 9.37
N ARG A 37 -11.84 -4.51 9.70
CA ARG A 37 -10.58 -4.96 9.08
C ARG A 37 -10.82 -5.40 7.63
N THR A 38 -11.68 -4.69 6.90
CA THR A 38 -12.09 -4.97 5.52
C THR A 38 -11.27 -4.13 4.53
N HIS A 39 -10.62 -3.06 4.99
CA HIS A 39 -9.76 -2.24 4.15
C HIS A 39 -8.47 -2.99 3.79
N ARG A 40 -8.16 -3.04 2.49
CA ARG A 40 -6.92 -3.60 1.95
C ARG A 40 -6.26 -2.53 1.12
N GLU A 41 -4.98 -2.34 1.33
CA GLU A 41 -4.16 -1.50 0.48
C GLU A 41 -2.76 -2.07 0.36
N VAL A 42 -1.90 -1.51 -0.48
CA VAL A 42 -0.46 -1.75 -0.49
C VAL A 42 0.22 -0.42 -0.78
N CYS A 43 1.03 0.05 0.16
CA CYS A 43 1.89 1.20 -0.04
C CYS A 43 3.21 0.70 -0.63
N VAL A 44 3.57 1.18 -1.82
CA VAL A 44 4.82 0.84 -2.48
C VAL A 44 5.79 2.00 -2.27
N GLU A 45 6.97 1.71 -1.75
CA GLU A 45 8.10 2.63 -1.66
C GLU A 45 9.25 2.08 -2.50
N LEU A 46 9.56 2.75 -3.61
CA LEU A 46 10.59 2.34 -4.55
C LEU A 46 11.78 3.29 -4.44
N ARG A 47 12.95 2.80 -4.04
CA ARG A 47 14.18 3.60 -3.95
C ARG A 47 15.13 3.20 -5.07
N ASN A 48 15.44 4.16 -5.93
CA ASN A 48 16.48 3.98 -6.93
C ASN A 48 17.83 4.34 -6.28
N LEU A 49 18.51 3.35 -5.72
CA LEU A 49 19.82 3.51 -5.12
C LEU A 49 20.96 3.38 -6.14
N SER A 50 20.65 3.12 -7.40
CA SER A 50 21.64 3.11 -8.48
C SER A 50 22.25 4.50 -8.68
N SER A 51 23.40 4.55 -9.33
CA SER A 51 24.01 5.81 -9.80
C SER A 51 23.79 6.05 -11.30
N ASN A 52 23.59 4.96 -12.04
CA ASN A 52 23.69 4.94 -13.49
C ASN A 52 22.35 4.71 -14.18
N TYR A 53 21.32 4.30 -13.46
CA TYR A 53 20.05 3.89 -14.07
C TYR A 53 18.91 4.83 -13.71
N ILE A 54 18.10 5.16 -14.72
CA ILE A 54 16.85 5.88 -14.57
C ILE A 54 15.73 4.85 -14.70
N LEU A 55 14.78 4.85 -13.77
CA LEU A 55 13.56 4.06 -13.89
C LEU A 55 12.50 4.95 -14.52
N HIS A 56 11.95 4.55 -15.67
CA HIS A 56 10.95 5.35 -16.39
C HIS A 56 9.87 4.48 -17.03
N GLU A 57 8.85 5.14 -17.59
CA GLU A 57 7.69 4.49 -18.24
C GLU A 57 7.03 3.41 -17.36
N PRO A 58 6.50 3.78 -16.17
CA PRO A 58 5.79 2.83 -15.34
C PRO A 58 4.58 2.26 -16.07
N ARG A 59 4.41 0.94 -15.96
CA ARG A 59 3.17 0.25 -16.33
C ARG A 59 2.70 -0.57 -15.15
N HIS A 60 1.39 -0.71 -14.98
CA HIS A 60 0.83 -1.61 -13.99
C HIS A 60 -0.36 -2.35 -14.57
N HIS A 61 -0.59 -3.56 -14.09
CA HIS A 61 -1.74 -4.37 -14.41
C HIS A 61 -2.42 -4.81 -13.11
N LEU A 62 -3.65 -4.34 -12.92
CA LEU A 62 -4.46 -4.65 -11.75
C LEU A 62 -5.17 -5.99 -11.95
N ILE A 63 -4.92 -6.93 -11.05
CA ILE A 63 -5.71 -8.17 -10.93
C ILE A 63 -6.92 -7.93 -10.04
N CYS A 64 -6.72 -7.14 -8.98
CA CYS A 64 -7.74 -6.83 -8.00
C CYS A 64 -7.43 -5.48 -7.32
N GLY A 65 -8.47 -4.68 -7.10
CA GLY A 65 -8.35 -3.36 -6.49
C GLY A 65 -8.24 -2.23 -7.52
N ARG A 66 -7.67 -1.11 -7.10
CA ARG A 66 -7.48 0.10 -7.89
C ARG A 66 -6.17 0.80 -7.51
N CYS A 67 -5.58 1.50 -8.47
CA CYS A 67 -4.48 2.42 -8.22
C CYS A 67 -5.06 3.73 -7.66
N GLN A 68 -4.74 4.07 -6.41
CA GLN A 68 -5.18 5.31 -5.76
C GLN A 68 -4.17 6.43 -6.03
N ASP A 69 -2.89 6.18 -5.74
CA ASP A 69 -1.79 7.10 -6.02
C ASP A 69 -0.86 6.42 -7.03
N PRO A 70 -0.68 6.97 -8.24
CA PRO A 70 0.03 6.31 -9.32
C PRO A 70 1.55 6.24 -9.08
N LEU A 71 2.17 5.27 -9.75
CA LEU A 71 3.63 5.16 -9.85
C LEU A 71 4.21 6.44 -10.50
N PRO A 72 5.27 7.04 -9.94
CA PRO A 72 5.90 8.22 -10.54
C PRO A 72 6.38 7.92 -11.96
N PRO A 73 6.21 8.85 -12.92
CA PRO A 73 6.57 8.61 -14.32
C PRO A 73 8.06 8.31 -14.51
N THR A 74 8.91 8.89 -13.65
CA THR A 74 10.36 8.71 -13.67
C THR A 74 10.89 8.73 -12.24
N ILE A 75 11.93 7.94 -11.96
CA ILE A 75 12.68 7.95 -10.70
C ILE A 75 14.16 7.99 -11.04
N GLN A 76 14.80 9.13 -10.79
CA GLN A 76 16.22 9.34 -11.10
C GLN A 76 17.12 8.54 -10.14
N PRO A 77 18.41 8.36 -10.47
CA PRO A 77 19.40 7.88 -9.51
C PRO A 77 19.31 8.64 -8.19
N LYS A 78 19.32 7.90 -7.08
CA LYS A 78 19.23 8.38 -5.70
C LYS A 78 17.88 9.00 -5.30
N GLU A 79 16.85 8.85 -6.12
CA GLU A 79 15.49 9.28 -5.77
C GLU A 79 14.62 8.14 -5.22
N THR A 80 13.48 8.53 -4.64
CA THR A 80 12.45 7.63 -4.14
C THR A 80 11.12 7.95 -4.78
N GLY A 81 10.44 6.92 -5.27
CA GLY A 81 9.05 6.97 -5.70
C GLY A 81 8.12 6.28 -4.71
N LYS A 82 6.85 6.71 -4.70
CA LYS A 82 5.79 6.08 -3.91
C LYS A 82 4.53 5.87 -4.74
N ALA A 83 3.79 4.81 -4.45
CA ALA A 83 2.48 4.55 -5.01
C ALA A 83 1.57 3.87 -3.98
N LEU A 84 0.26 3.98 -4.19
CA LEU A 84 -0.73 3.40 -3.28
C LEU A 84 -1.81 2.68 -4.08
N PHE A 85 -1.98 1.40 -3.77
CA PHE A 85 -3.02 0.56 -4.35
C PHE A 85 -4.01 0.18 -3.25
N LYS A 86 -5.31 0.20 -3.56
CA LYS A 86 -6.39 -0.08 -2.59
C LYS A 86 -7.36 -1.09 -3.16
N LYS A 87 -8.07 -1.83 -2.30
CA LYS A 87 -9.25 -2.58 -2.75
C LYS A 87 -10.31 -1.64 -3.33
N VAL A 88 -11.18 -2.22 -4.14
CA VAL A 88 -12.44 -1.57 -4.50
C VAL A 88 -13.37 -1.61 -3.27
N PRO A 89 -14.05 -0.50 -2.90
CA PRO A 89 -15.09 -0.51 -1.86
C PRO A 89 -16.13 -1.60 -2.10
N ASP A 90 -16.71 -2.14 -1.02
CA ASP A 90 -17.84 -3.08 -1.06
C ASP A 90 -17.63 -4.39 -1.87
N THR A 91 -16.37 -4.72 -2.19
CA THR A 91 -15.99 -6.01 -2.78
C THR A 91 -15.21 -6.85 -1.77
N ALA A 92 -15.36 -8.18 -1.86
CA ALA A 92 -14.51 -9.16 -1.16
C ALA A 92 -13.17 -9.38 -1.87
N CYS A 93 -12.60 -8.30 -2.42
CA CYS A 93 -11.37 -8.31 -3.19
C CYS A 93 -10.26 -7.64 -2.37
N GLY A 94 -9.05 -8.18 -2.49
CA GLY A 94 -7.83 -7.61 -1.92
C GLY A 94 -7.25 -6.42 -2.69
N SER A 95 -5.93 -6.30 -2.70
CA SER A 95 -5.17 -5.44 -3.60
C SER A 95 -4.03 -6.24 -4.21
N VAL A 96 -4.12 -6.49 -5.51
CA VAL A 96 -3.21 -7.39 -6.24
C VAL A 96 -2.85 -6.76 -7.57
N SER A 97 -1.56 -6.61 -7.82
CA SER A 97 -1.04 -5.96 -9.01
C SER A 97 0.34 -6.48 -9.38
N VAL A 98 0.68 -6.35 -10.65
CA VAL A 98 2.06 -6.38 -11.12
C VAL A 98 2.36 -5.04 -11.79
N PHE A 99 3.57 -4.52 -11.60
CA PHE A 99 4.01 -3.32 -12.28
C PHE A 99 5.45 -3.44 -12.74
N THR A 100 5.80 -2.64 -13.74
CA THR A 100 7.13 -2.60 -14.32
C THR A 100 7.62 -1.18 -14.50
N TYR A 101 8.94 -0.99 -14.45
CA TYR A 101 9.65 0.19 -14.95
C TYR A 101 10.68 -0.24 -15.99
N SER A 102 10.82 0.52 -17.06
CA SER A 102 11.97 0.40 -17.95
C SER A 102 13.22 0.91 -17.23
N ILE A 103 14.32 0.15 -17.33
CA ILE A 103 15.62 0.49 -16.77
C ILE A 103 16.46 1.10 -17.90
N MET A 104 16.61 2.42 -17.87
CA MET A 104 17.42 3.16 -18.84
C MET A 104 18.80 3.44 -18.28
N ASP A 105 19.85 3.18 -19.07
CA ASP A 105 21.19 3.66 -18.76
C ASP A 105 21.28 5.18 -18.99
N LYS A 106 21.70 5.90 -17.95
CA LYS A 106 21.72 7.36 -17.94
C LYS A 106 22.67 7.94 -18.97
N SER A 107 23.77 7.24 -19.28
CA SER A 107 24.81 7.75 -20.19
C SER A 107 24.44 7.52 -21.66
N SER A 108 24.08 6.29 -22.01
CA SER A 108 23.76 5.88 -23.37
C SER A 108 22.32 6.17 -23.78
N LYS A 109 21.43 6.44 -22.81
CA LYS A 109 19.98 6.61 -23.00
C LYS A 109 19.29 5.37 -23.58
N GLN A 110 19.92 4.20 -23.44
CA GLN A 110 19.36 2.94 -23.90
C GLN A 110 18.59 2.22 -22.79
N ASP A 111 17.47 1.65 -23.17
CA ASP A 111 16.65 0.80 -22.33
C ASP A 111 17.21 -0.62 -22.31
N LEU A 112 17.64 -1.06 -21.12
CA LEU A 112 18.41 -2.29 -20.93
C LEU A 112 17.53 -3.49 -20.52
N GLY A 113 16.51 -3.24 -19.71
CA GLY A 113 15.65 -4.25 -19.13
C GLY A 113 14.45 -3.63 -18.43
N LYS A 114 13.65 -4.45 -17.75
CA LYS A 114 12.51 -4.00 -16.96
C LYS A 114 12.65 -4.45 -15.52
N LEU A 115 12.57 -3.52 -14.59
CA LEU A 115 12.24 -3.85 -13.22
C LEU A 115 10.81 -4.38 -13.20
N ALA A 116 10.57 -5.53 -12.60
CA ALA A 116 9.23 -6.05 -12.36
C ALA A 116 8.99 -6.27 -10.87
N VAL A 117 7.81 -5.86 -10.41
CA VAL A 117 7.38 -6.00 -9.02
C VAL A 117 5.94 -6.49 -9.00
N MET A 118 5.71 -7.58 -8.29
CA MET A 118 4.36 -8.12 -8.05
C MET A 118 4.07 -8.08 -6.56
N PHE A 119 2.84 -7.75 -6.21
CA PHE A 119 2.32 -7.94 -4.85
C PHE A 119 0.89 -8.49 -4.87
N SER A 120 0.57 -9.25 -3.84
CA SER A 120 -0.75 -9.79 -3.58
C SER A 120 -1.08 -9.64 -2.10
N ASN A 121 -2.02 -8.75 -1.80
CA ASN A 121 -2.62 -8.60 -0.46
C ASN A 121 -4.07 -9.10 -0.53
N PRO A 122 -4.39 -10.30 -0.02
CA PRO A 122 -5.69 -10.92 -0.19
C PRO A 122 -6.77 -10.28 0.70
N TYR A 123 -8.05 -10.52 0.39
CA TYR A 123 -9.12 -10.12 1.29
C TYR A 123 -9.17 -10.99 2.55
N ASP A 124 -9.08 -12.31 2.42
CA ASP A 124 -9.20 -13.25 3.55
C ASP A 124 -7.84 -13.85 3.95
N PHE A 125 -7.30 -13.41 5.08
CA PHE A 125 -6.03 -13.92 5.61
C PHE A 125 -6.17 -15.26 6.37
N ASN A 126 -7.40 -15.75 6.60
CA ASN A 126 -7.58 -17.09 7.14
C ASN A 126 -7.24 -18.17 6.10
N LEU A 127 -7.38 -17.82 4.81
CA LEU A 127 -7.13 -18.73 3.68
C LEU A 127 -5.85 -18.39 2.91
N TYR A 128 -5.47 -17.11 2.88
CA TYR A 128 -4.37 -16.62 2.05
C TYR A 128 -3.36 -15.80 2.86
N SER A 129 -2.21 -15.52 2.27
CA SER A 129 -1.16 -14.69 2.88
C SER A 129 -0.71 -13.61 1.91
N ASN A 130 -0.03 -12.59 2.43
CA ASN A 130 0.65 -11.61 1.59
C ASN A 130 1.81 -12.25 0.83
N TRP A 131 1.87 -11.99 -0.48
CA TRP A 131 2.96 -12.42 -1.35
C TRP A 131 3.50 -11.26 -2.15
N TYR A 132 4.78 -11.32 -2.47
CA TYR A 132 5.43 -10.37 -3.36
C TYR A 132 6.57 -11.04 -4.12
N ALA A 133 6.92 -10.44 -5.25
CA ALA A 133 8.03 -10.88 -6.09
C ALA A 133 8.71 -9.69 -6.74
N VAL A 134 10.01 -9.82 -6.99
CA VAL A 134 10.82 -8.80 -7.67
C VAL A 134 11.80 -9.44 -8.64
N GLY A 135 12.09 -8.78 -9.75
CA GLY A 135 13.00 -9.29 -10.76
C GLY A 135 13.45 -8.25 -11.78
N GLU A 136 14.44 -8.64 -12.58
CA GLU A 136 14.88 -7.91 -13.77
C GLU A 136 14.53 -8.73 -15.01
N LEU A 137 13.56 -8.24 -15.78
CA LEU A 137 13.03 -8.92 -16.95
C LEU A 137 13.59 -8.34 -18.25
N LYS A 138 13.51 -9.13 -19.32
CA LYS A 138 13.81 -8.67 -20.68
C LYS A 138 12.83 -7.58 -21.12
N MET A 139 13.29 -6.65 -21.95
CA MET A 139 12.51 -5.49 -22.43
C MET A 139 11.17 -5.88 -23.10
N GLN A 140 11.12 -7.04 -23.78
CA GLN A 140 9.94 -7.50 -24.50
C GLN A 140 8.81 -7.97 -23.58
N LYS A 141 9.08 -8.23 -22.28
CA LYS A 141 8.03 -8.64 -21.35
C LYS A 141 7.00 -7.53 -21.18
N LEU A 142 5.73 -7.89 -21.37
CA LEU A 142 4.59 -6.99 -21.21
C LEU A 142 4.18 -6.93 -19.73
N CYS A 143 3.62 -5.80 -19.32
CA CYS A 143 3.01 -5.66 -18.00
C CYS A 143 1.52 -6.00 -18.12
N ASP A 144 1.19 -7.27 -18.01
CA ASP A 144 -0.15 -7.82 -18.23
C ASP A 144 -0.50 -8.94 -17.24
N TYR A 145 -1.63 -9.61 -17.49
CA TYR A 145 -2.06 -10.76 -16.69
C TYR A 145 -1.07 -11.92 -16.76
N ASN A 146 -0.44 -12.16 -17.92
CA ASN A 146 0.51 -13.26 -18.08
C ASN A 146 1.74 -13.04 -17.20
N LEU A 147 2.24 -11.81 -17.12
CA LEU A 147 3.33 -11.49 -16.22
C LEU A 147 2.95 -11.70 -14.75
N TYR A 148 1.75 -11.28 -14.34
CA TYR A 148 1.26 -11.58 -12.99
C TYR A 148 1.23 -13.09 -12.73
N TYR A 149 0.64 -13.86 -13.66
CA TYR A 149 0.52 -15.30 -13.53
C TYR A 149 1.89 -15.98 -13.41
N GLU A 150 2.84 -15.57 -14.25
CA GLU A 150 4.23 -16.03 -14.20
C GLU A 150 4.87 -15.73 -12.85
N MET A 151 4.81 -14.47 -12.40
CA MET A 151 5.43 -14.06 -11.14
C MET A 151 4.76 -14.69 -9.92
N TYR A 152 3.47 -15.03 -9.97
CA TYR A 152 2.73 -15.56 -8.83
C TYR A 152 2.73 -17.10 -8.75
N TYR A 153 2.56 -17.79 -9.88
CA TYR A 153 2.35 -19.25 -9.92
C TYR A 153 3.51 -20.03 -10.52
N CYS A 154 4.31 -19.44 -11.41
CA CYS A 154 5.33 -20.17 -12.15
C CYS A 154 6.68 -20.22 -11.42
N ASN A 155 7.61 -20.98 -12.01
CA ASN A 155 8.98 -21.10 -11.54
C ASN A 155 9.73 -19.76 -11.62
N GLU A 156 10.58 -19.54 -10.63
CA GLU A 156 11.42 -18.35 -10.47
C GLU A 156 12.63 -18.46 -11.41
N ILE A 157 12.60 -17.75 -12.55
CA ILE A 157 13.68 -17.72 -13.54
C ILE A 157 14.38 -16.36 -13.51
N ASP A 158 13.66 -15.29 -13.91
CA ASP A 158 14.16 -13.91 -13.98
C ASP A 158 13.61 -13.05 -12.82
N PHE A 159 13.14 -13.69 -11.75
CA PHE A 159 12.58 -13.05 -10.55
C PHE A 159 12.69 -13.99 -9.35
N VAL A 160 12.51 -13.45 -8.15
CA VAL A 160 12.34 -14.22 -6.91
C VAL A 160 11.01 -13.87 -6.26
N ARG A 161 10.39 -14.83 -5.57
CA ARG A 161 9.08 -14.65 -4.92
C ARG A 161 9.12 -15.12 -3.47
N GLY A 162 8.31 -14.49 -2.61
CA GLY A 162 8.16 -14.94 -1.24
C GLY A 162 6.90 -14.42 -0.55
N LYS A 163 6.57 -15.06 0.57
CA LYS A 163 5.57 -14.57 1.50
C LYS A 163 6.11 -13.35 2.25
N ALA A 164 5.25 -12.41 2.58
CA ALA A 164 5.58 -11.31 3.48
C ALA A 164 5.68 -11.84 4.92
N ASN A 165 6.74 -12.54 5.27
CA ASN A 165 6.95 -13.13 6.60
C ASN A 165 8.18 -12.56 7.32
N GLY A 166 8.60 -11.36 6.92
CA GLY A 166 9.76 -10.65 7.48
C GLY A 166 11.10 -10.97 6.81
N ARG A 167 11.18 -11.98 5.92
CA ARG A 167 12.38 -12.23 5.13
C ARG A 167 12.48 -11.22 3.98
N SER A 168 13.70 -10.80 3.64
CA SER A 168 13.95 -10.01 2.44
C SER A 168 14.11 -10.90 1.22
N LEU A 169 13.67 -10.39 0.07
CA LEU A 169 13.98 -10.94 -1.24
C LEU A 169 15.17 -10.18 -1.82
N SER A 170 16.03 -10.87 -2.54
CA SER A 170 17.14 -10.30 -3.30
C SER A 170 17.27 -11.04 -4.62
N HIS A 171 17.10 -10.33 -5.72
CA HIS A 171 17.30 -10.85 -7.07
C HIS A 171 18.48 -10.12 -7.71
N GLU A 172 19.44 -10.89 -8.21
CA GLU A 172 20.58 -10.37 -8.96
C GLU A 172 20.28 -10.50 -10.45
N GLY A 173 19.90 -9.39 -11.08
CA GLY A 173 19.63 -9.31 -12.51
C GLY A 173 20.90 -9.20 -13.35
N ARG A 174 20.76 -8.82 -14.61
CA ARG A 174 21.90 -8.57 -15.50
C ARG A 174 22.54 -7.21 -15.24
N TYR A 175 21.74 -6.19 -14.97
CA TYR A 175 22.17 -4.80 -14.84
C TYR A 175 21.98 -4.24 -13.42
N VAL A 176 20.96 -4.71 -12.70
CA VAL A 176 20.62 -4.22 -11.36
C VAL A 176 20.45 -5.36 -10.36
N THR A 177 20.69 -5.04 -9.09
CA THR A 177 20.30 -5.90 -7.97
C THR A 177 19.06 -5.31 -7.31
N VAL A 178 17.99 -6.09 -7.23
CA VAL A 178 16.71 -5.68 -6.68
C VAL A 178 16.48 -6.36 -5.33
N LYS A 179 16.29 -5.57 -4.28
CA LYS A 179 15.98 -6.06 -2.93
C LYS A 179 14.60 -5.60 -2.52
N ALA A 180 13.85 -6.46 -1.84
CA ALA A 180 12.51 -6.09 -1.39
C ALA A 180 12.11 -6.72 -0.06
N THR A 181 11.31 -5.98 0.70
CA THR A 181 10.67 -6.44 1.94
C THR A 181 9.22 -5.99 1.96
N MET A 182 8.34 -6.83 2.45
CA MET A 182 6.93 -6.51 2.65
C MET A 182 6.52 -6.87 4.07
N SER A 183 5.77 -5.98 4.73
CA SER A 183 5.18 -6.27 6.04
C SER A 183 3.98 -7.23 5.91
N ASP A 184 3.76 -8.08 6.92
CA ASP A 184 2.57 -8.94 6.97
C ASP A 184 1.39 -8.23 7.64
N SER A 185 0.60 -7.48 6.86
CA SER A 185 -0.58 -6.79 7.38
C SER A 185 -1.63 -6.55 6.30
N TRP A 186 -2.83 -6.13 6.72
CA TRP A 186 -3.93 -5.72 5.83
C TRP A 186 -3.61 -4.45 5.02
N GLN A 187 -2.64 -3.66 5.48
CA GLN A 187 -2.16 -2.40 4.87
C GLN A 187 -0.62 -2.44 4.83
N PRO A 188 -0.04 -3.37 4.06
CA PRO A 188 1.37 -3.61 4.06
C PRO A 188 2.12 -2.52 3.31
N VAL A 189 3.35 -2.29 3.76
CA VAL A 189 4.33 -1.48 3.04
C VAL A 189 5.27 -2.43 2.31
N LEU A 190 5.34 -2.30 0.99
CA LEU A 190 6.30 -2.98 0.13
C LEU A 190 7.42 -2.00 -0.20
N LYS A 191 8.62 -2.28 0.32
CA LYS A 191 9.83 -1.51 0.02
C LYS A 191 10.63 -2.24 -1.03
N VAL A 192 11.09 -1.53 -2.04
CA VAL A 192 11.93 -2.06 -3.12
C VAL A 192 13.13 -1.14 -3.32
N ASP A 193 14.32 -1.72 -3.28
CA ASP A 193 15.58 -1.02 -3.54
C ASP A 193 16.18 -1.55 -4.83
N VAL A 194 16.51 -0.63 -5.73
CA VAL A 194 17.23 -0.94 -6.98
C VAL A 194 18.65 -0.42 -6.85
N ASN A 195 19.62 -1.32 -6.91
CA ASN A 195 21.04 -1.00 -6.82
C ASN A 195 21.72 -1.29 -8.16
N ASN A 196 22.89 -0.67 -8.37
CA ASN A 196 23.81 -1.19 -9.39
C ASN A 196 24.14 -2.65 -9.05
N LYS A 197 24.40 -3.45 -10.08
CA LYS A 197 24.96 -4.79 -9.86
C LYS A 197 26.36 -4.72 -9.24
#